data_AF-A0A2K6FFB9-F1
#
_entry.id   AF-A0A2K6FFB9-F1
#
_cell.length_a   1.000
_cell.length_b   1.000
_cell.length_c   1.000
_cell.angle_alpha   90.00
_cell.angle_beta   90.00
_cell.angle_gamma   90.00
#
_symmetry.space_group_name_H-M   'P 1'
#
loop_
_entity.id
_entity.type
_entity.pdbx_description
1 polymer ?
#
loop_
_entity_poly.entity_id
_entity_poly.type
_entity_poly.pdbx_seq_one_letter_code
_entity_poly.pdbx_strand_id
1 'polypeptide(L)'
;MSTFGYRRGLSKYESIDEDELLASLSAEELKELERELEDIEPDRNLPVGLRQKSLTEKTPTGTFSREALMAYWEKESQKLLEKERLGECGKVKKQPNSVLKEIKNSLRSVQEKKTEDSSRPSTPQRSAHENLMEAIRGSSMRQLRRVSDLRTDVRAQI
;
A
#
# COMPACT_ATOMS: atom_id res chain seq x y z
N MET A 1 -16.92 -10.25 -30.52
CA MET A 1 -15.90 -11.19 -30.00
C MET A 1 -14.56 -10.80 -30.62
N SER A 2 -13.63 -10.31 -29.82
CA SER A 2 -12.33 -9.86 -30.32
C SER A 2 -11.55 -11.07 -30.83
N THR A 3 -11.46 -11.23 -32.14
CA THR A 3 -10.54 -12.17 -32.81
C THR A 3 -9.12 -11.60 -32.73
N PHE A 4 -8.62 -11.38 -31.52
CA PHE A 4 -7.23 -11.05 -31.31
C PHE A 4 -6.39 -12.18 -31.91
N GLY A 5 -5.32 -11.83 -32.63
CA GLY A 5 -4.59 -12.70 -33.54
C GLY A 5 -3.91 -13.94 -32.94
N TYR A 6 -4.27 -14.38 -31.73
CA TYR A 6 -3.76 -15.57 -31.07
C TYR A 6 -3.87 -16.82 -31.94
N ARG A 7 -4.87 -16.95 -32.82
CA ARG A 7 -4.96 -18.10 -33.75
C ARG A 7 -4.05 -18.02 -34.98
N ARG A 8 -3.45 -16.86 -35.29
CA ARG A 8 -2.67 -16.68 -36.51
C ARG A 8 -1.24 -17.19 -36.29
N GLY A 9 -1.01 -18.46 -36.62
CA GLY A 9 0.32 -19.10 -36.54
C GLY A 9 0.37 -20.36 -35.69
N LEU A 10 -0.65 -20.63 -34.87
CA LEU A 10 -0.73 -21.83 -34.02
C LEU A 10 -0.85 -23.14 -34.82
N SER A 11 -1.37 -23.07 -36.05
CA SER A 11 -1.48 -24.24 -36.93
C SER A 11 -0.15 -24.93 -37.21
N LYS A 12 0.98 -24.25 -37.00
CA LYS A 12 2.33 -24.82 -37.18
C LYS A 12 2.75 -25.73 -36.02
N TYR A 13 2.18 -25.51 -34.84
CA TYR A 13 2.54 -26.20 -33.60
C TYR A 13 1.44 -27.16 -33.14
N GLU A 14 0.20 -27.00 -33.64
CA GLU A 14 -0.96 -27.85 -33.31
C GLU A 14 -0.79 -29.34 -33.64
N SER A 15 0.09 -29.68 -34.59
CA SER A 15 0.33 -31.07 -35.02
C SER A 15 1.55 -31.72 -34.38
N ILE A 16 2.27 -31.03 -33.49
CA ILE A 16 3.39 -31.60 -32.75
C ILE A 16 2.84 -32.34 -31.53
N ASP A 17 3.29 -33.57 -31.33
CA ASP A 17 3.00 -34.33 -30.12
C ASP A 17 3.92 -33.84 -28.99
N GLU A 18 3.32 -33.11 -28.03
CA GLU A 18 4.04 -32.55 -26.90
C GLU A 18 4.57 -33.64 -25.96
N ASP A 19 3.84 -34.75 -25.81
CA ASP A 19 4.24 -35.85 -24.91
C ASP A 19 5.45 -36.59 -25.47
N GLU A 20 5.49 -36.83 -26.79
CA GLU A 20 6.65 -37.42 -27.46
C GLU A 20 7.88 -36.51 -27.39
N LEU A 21 7.69 -35.20 -27.61
CA LEU A 21 8.76 -34.21 -27.53
C LEU A 21 9.37 -34.19 -26.12
N LEU A 22 8.54 -34.14 -25.08
CA LEU A 22 9.00 -34.14 -23.68
C LEU A 22 9.69 -35.44 -23.28
N ALA A 23 9.20 -36.58 -23.77
CA ALA A 23 9.82 -37.88 -23.50
C ALA A 23 11.23 -38.03 -24.11
N SER A 24 11.54 -37.24 -25.14
CA SER A 24 12.87 -37.23 -25.79
C SER A 24 13.95 -36.48 -24.99
N LEU A 25 13.55 -35.62 -24.04
CA LEU A 25 14.49 -34.87 -23.19
C LEU A 25 15.07 -35.74 -22.08
N SER A 26 16.31 -35.47 -21.70
CA SER A 26 16.91 -36.06 -20.51
C SER A 26 16.33 -35.45 -19.21
N ALA A 27 16.54 -36.12 -18.09
CA ALA A 27 16.09 -35.64 -16.78
C ALA A 27 16.73 -34.29 -16.37
N GLU A 28 17.97 -34.03 -16.80
CA GLU A 28 18.63 -32.75 -16.54
C GLU A 28 18.04 -31.63 -17.41
N GLU A 29 17.73 -31.92 -18.68
CA GLU A 29 17.10 -30.96 -19.59
C GLU A 29 15.65 -30.65 -19.19
N LEU A 30 14.90 -31.64 -18.71
CA LEU A 30 13.56 -31.40 -18.17
C LEU A 30 13.60 -30.48 -16.93
N LYS A 31 14.60 -30.66 -16.07
CA LYS A 31 14.80 -29.82 -14.89
C LYS A 31 15.20 -28.39 -15.26
N GLU A 32 16.02 -28.25 -16.30
CA GLU A 32 16.39 -26.97 -16.87
C GLU A 32 15.17 -26.26 -17.49
N LEU A 33 14.34 -27.00 -18.22
CA LEU A 33 13.10 -26.49 -18.80
C LEU A 33 12.13 -26.01 -17.71
N GLU A 34 11.93 -26.79 -16.64
CA GLU A 34 11.14 -26.39 -15.47
C GLU A 34 11.65 -25.08 -14.87
N ARG A 35 12.97 -24.94 -14.69
CA ARG A 35 13.61 -23.71 -14.21
C ARG A 35 13.35 -22.52 -15.15
N GLU A 36 13.46 -22.73 -16.46
CA GLU A 36 13.23 -21.66 -17.43
C GLU A 36 11.78 -21.17 -17.39
N LEU A 37 10.81 -22.08 -17.22
CA LEU A 37 9.39 -21.72 -17.03
C LEU A 37 9.15 -20.85 -15.78
N GLU A 38 9.95 -20.99 -14.72
CA GLU A 38 9.87 -20.13 -13.54
C GLU A 38 10.33 -18.69 -13.80
N ASP A 39 11.23 -18.49 -14.76
CA ASP A 39 11.77 -17.18 -15.15
C ASP A 39 11.01 -16.51 -16.30
N ILE A 40 10.14 -17.25 -17.00
CA ILE A 40 9.20 -16.67 -17.95
C ILE A 40 8.34 -15.62 -17.24
N GLU A 41 8.19 -14.44 -17.87
CA GLU A 41 7.39 -13.33 -17.34
C GLU A 41 6.00 -13.83 -16.90
N PRO A 42 5.57 -13.55 -15.65
CA PRO A 42 4.25 -13.94 -15.18
C PRO A 42 3.15 -13.34 -16.06
N ASP A 43 2.12 -14.15 -16.36
CA ASP A 43 1.10 -13.91 -17.39
C ASP A 43 0.65 -12.44 -17.46
N ARG A 44 0.75 -11.87 -18.67
CA ARG A 44 0.36 -10.50 -18.99
C ARG A 44 -1.11 -10.17 -18.82
N ASN A 45 -1.96 -11.16 -18.64
CA ASN A 45 -3.38 -10.98 -18.36
C ASN A 45 -3.69 -10.98 -16.85
N LEU A 46 -2.76 -11.42 -15.99
CA LEU A 46 -2.97 -11.39 -14.55
C LEU A 46 -2.79 -9.97 -13.98
N PRO A 47 -3.58 -9.57 -12.98
CA PRO A 47 -3.34 -8.35 -12.21
C PRO A 47 -1.92 -8.32 -11.65
N VAL A 48 -1.29 -7.15 -11.64
CA VAL A 48 0.11 -6.98 -11.20
C VAL A 48 0.43 -7.60 -9.83
N GLY A 49 -0.51 -7.58 -8.89
CA GLY A 49 -0.33 -8.19 -7.56
C GLY A 49 -0.27 -9.72 -7.57
N LEU A 50 -0.89 -10.38 -8.55
CA LEU A 50 -0.85 -11.84 -8.70
C LEU A 50 0.39 -12.34 -9.46
N ARG A 51 1.14 -11.41 -10.06
CA ARG A 51 2.40 -11.70 -10.73
C ARG A 51 3.59 -11.69 -9.78
N GLN A 52 3.40 -11.12 -8.59
CA GLN A 52 4.44 -10.97 -7.61
C GLN A 52 4.74 -12.33 -6.98
N LYS A 53 5.96 -12.84 -7.20
CA LYS A 53 6.46 -14.04 -6.52
C LYS A 53 6.45 -13.80 -5.00
N SER A 54 6.19 -14.84 -4.21
CA SER A 54 6.25 -14.77 -2.75
C SER A 54 7.64 -14.31 -2.29
N LEU A 55 7.74 -13.13 -1.66
CA LEU A 55 9.01 -12.58 -1.17
C LEU A 55 9.52 -13.21 0.13
N THR A 56 8.80 -14.19 0.66
CA THR A 56 9.10 -14.78 1.96
C THR A 56 8.96 -16.29 1.89
N GLU A 57 10.00 -16.98 2.34
CA GLU A 57 9.98 -18.42 2.60
C GLU A 57 9.29 -18.76 3.93
N LYS A 58 8.99 -17.75 4.76
CA LYS A 58 8.26 -17.97 6.01
C LYS A 58 6.88 -18.48 5.70
N THR A 59 6.52 -19.59 6.33
CA THR A 59 5.14 -20.07 6.36
C THR A 59 4.25 -18.95 6.92
N PRO A 60 3.03 -18.78 6.37
CA PRO A 60 2.11 -17.76 6.87
C PRO A 60 1.98 -17.92 8.39
N THR A 61 2.21 -16.84 9.13
CA THR A 61 2.20 -16.82 10.59
C THR A 61 0.76 -16.94 11.11
N GLY A 62 0.18 -18.13 10.91
CA GLY A 62 -1.19 -18.47 11.30
C GLY A 62 -2.27 -17.60 10.66
N THR A 63 -3.52 -17.99 10.89
CA THR A 63 -4.67 -17.15 10.59
C THR A 63 -4.91 -16.17 11.73
N PHE A 64 -5.28 -14.93 11.41
CA PHE A 64 -5.67 -13.95 12.40
C PHE A 64 -6.97 -14.40 13.11
N SER A 65 -6.89 -14.67 14.41
CA SER A 65 -8.07 -14.97 15.24
C SER A 65 -8.47 -13.73 16.04
N ARG A 66 -9.66 -13.20 15.74
CA ARG A 66 -10.25 -12.08 16.47
C ARG A 66 -10.48 -12.43 17.95
N GLU A 67 -10.90 -13.66 18.24
CA GLU A 67 -11.12 -14.13 19.60
C GLU A 67 -9.82 -14.15 20.41
N ALA A 68 -8.74 -14.67 19.83
CA ALA A 68 -7.42 -14.68 20.46
C ALA A 68 -6.91 -13.26 20.74
N LEU A 69 -7.15 -12.32 19.81
CA LEU A 69 -6.79 -10.91 20.02
C LEU A 69 -7.59 -10.29 21.18
N MET A 70 -8.90 -10.52 21.21
CA MET A 70 -9.77 -9.98 22.26
C MET A 70 -9.39 -10.55 23.64
N ALA A 71 -9.14 -11.87 23.73
CA ALA A 71 -8.68 -12.52 24.96
C ALA A 71 -7.33 -11.98 25.43
N TYR A 72 -6.40 -11.72 24.50
CA TYR A 72 -5.12 -11.08 24.83
C TYR A 72 -5.32 -9.68 25.42
N TRP A 73 -6.17 -8.85 24.82
CA TRP A 73 -6.47 -7.51 25.34
C TRP A 73 -7.19 -7.53 26.67
N GLU A 74 -8.14 -8.44 26.87
CA GLU A 74 -8.81 -8.61 28.16
C GLU A 74 -7.80 -8.99 29.25
N LYS A 75 -6.91 -9.94 28.95
CA LYS A 75 -5.84 -10.37 29.87
C LYS A 75 -4.85 -9.24 30.18
N GLU A 76 -4.39 -8.50 29.18
CA GLU A 76 -3.47 -7.37 29.41
C GLU A 76 -4.16 -6.21 30.15
N SER A 77 -5.45 -5.96 29.90
CA SER A 77 -6.22 -4.96 30.66
C SER A 77 -6.40 -5.37 32.12
N GLN A 78 -6.72 -6.64 32.39
CA GLN A 78 -6.81 -7.17 33.76
C GLN A 78 -5.46 -7.09 34.47
N LYS A 79 -4.37 -7.48 33.80
CA LYS A 79 -3.01 -7.38 34.34
C LYS A 79 -2.60 -5.95 34.66
N LEU A 80 -3.00 -4.98 33.84
CA LEU A 80 -2.81 -3.55 34.13
C LEU A 80 -3.57 -3.12 35.39
N LEU A 81 -4.84 -3.55 35.52
CA LEU A 81 -5.67 -3.26 36.68
C LEU A 81 -5.11 -3.89 37.97
N GLU A 82 -4.57 -5.11 37.87
CA GLU A 82 -3.91 -5.80 38.99
C GLU A 82 -2.62 -5.11 39.42
N LYS A 83 -1.81 -4.62 38.47
CA LYS A 83 -0.61 -3.81 38.76
C LYS A 83 -0.97 -2.48 39.44
N GLU A 84 -2.06 -1.84 39.04
CA GLU A 84 -2.58 -0.65 39.72
C GLU A 84 -3.04 -0.99 41.16
N ARG A 85 -3.71 -2.13 41.36
CA ARG A 85 -4.14 -2.62 42.69
C ARG A 85 -2.97 -2.97 43.61
N LEU A 86 -1.87 -3.51 43.07
CA LEU A 86 -0.64 -3.80 43.81
C LEU A 86 0.20 -2.54 44.10
N GLY A 87 -0.21 -1.37 43.63
CA GLY A 87 0.47 -0.11 43.91
C GLY A 87 1.82 0.07 43.20
N GLU A 88 2.14 -0.77 42.21
CA GLU A 88 3.39 -0.70 41.44
C GLU A 88 3.42 0.45 40.41
N CYS A 89 2.33 1.23 40.29
CA CYS A 89 2.30 2.39 39.41
C CYS A 89 2.94 3.61 40.10
N GLY A 90 4.26 3.74 39.92
CA GLY A 90 4.96 5.00 40.14
C GLY A 90 4.21 6.15 39.46
N LYS A 91 3.99 7.24 40.21
CA LYS A 91 3.11 8.36 39.88
C LYS A 91 3.36 8.92 38.47
N VAL A 92 2.63 8.48 37.46
CA VAL A 92 2.56 9.17 36.17
C VAL A 92 1.16 9.75 36.02
N LYS A 93 1.07 11.06 36.22
CA LYS A 93 -0.12 11.87 35.90
C LYS A 93 -0.45 11.63 34.42
N LYS A 94 -1.49 10.83 34.14
CA LYS A 94 -2.05 10.61 32.78
C LYS A 94 -2.57 11.95 32.27
N GLN A 95 -1.71 12.69 31.58
CA GLN A 95 -2.08 13.91 30.84
C GLN A 95 -2.61 13.46 29.48
N PRO A 96 -3.82 13.88 29.05
CA PRO A 96 -4.41 13.49 27.75
C PRO A 96 -3.51 13.87 26.54
N ASN A 97 -2.57 14.78 26.77
CA ASN A 97 -1.56 15.19 25.80
C ASN A 97 -0.46 14.13 25.53
N SER A 98 -0.34 13.06 26.32
CA SER A 98 0.67 12.01 26.07
C SER A 98 0.26 11.12 24.89
N VAL A 99 -1.01 10.70 24.85
CA VAL A 99 -1.55 9.84 23.80
C VAL A 99 -1.48 10.54 22.44
N LEU A 100 -1.85 11.84 22.39
CA LEU A 100 -1.75 12.63 21.17
C LEU A 100 -0.29 12.83 20.71
N LYS A 101 0.67 12.91 21.65
CA LYS A 101 2.10 12.99 21.33
C LYS A 101 2.65 11.66 20.80
N GLU A 102 2.22 10.54 21.38
CA GLU A 102 2.59 9.20 20.93
C GLU A 102 2.06 8.92 19.52
N ILE A 103 0.78 9.18 19.27
CA ILE A 103 0.18 9.01 17.94
C ILE A 103 0.91 9.87 16.91
N LYS A 104 1.20 11.15 17.24
CA LYS A 104 1.96 12.04 16.34
C LYS A 104 3.38 11.54 16.06
N ASN A 105 4.05 10.95 17.06
CA ASN A 105 5.40 10.43 16.89
C ASN A 105 5.43 9.12 16.10
N SER A 106 4.47 8.21 16.31
CA SER A 106 4.34 6.98 15.52
C SER A 106 3.95 7.25 14.06
N LEU A 107 3.16 8.29 13.80
CA LEU A 107 2.80 8.72 12.44
C LEU A 107 3.87 9.60 11.78
N ARG A 108 4.91 9.97 12.52
CA ARG A 108 6.06 10.66 11.93
C ARG A 108 6.79 9.64 11.09
N SER A 109 6.71 9.79 9.76
CA SER A 109 7.52 9.03 8.80
C SER A 109 8.95 8.97 9.35
N VAL A 110 9.44 7.75 9.57
CA VAL A 110 10.82 7.50 10.00
C VAL A 110 11.69 8.26 9.00
N GLN A 111 12.24 9.39 9.42
CA GLN A 111 13.33 10.00 8.69
C GLN A 111 14.48 9.02 8.82
N GLU A 112 14.59 8.12 7.86
CA GLU A 112 15.87 7.51 7.56
C GLU A 112 16.86 8.66 7.46
N LYS A 113 17.89 8.59 8.30
CA LYS A 113 19.04 9.48 8.23
C LYS A 113 19.70 9.27 6.87
N LYS A 114 19.21 9.97 5.85
CA LYS A 114 19.94 10.21 4.62
C LYS A 114 20.88 11.36 4.92
N THR A 115 22.09 10.96 5.29
CA THR A 115 23.32 11.70 5.04
C THR A 115 23.19 12.53 3.76
N GLU A 116 23.62 13.78 3.86
CA GLU A 116 23.82 14.70 2.75
C GLU A 116 24.57 14.00 1.60
N ASP A 117 23.84 13.58 0.58
CA ASP A 117 24.15 13.82 -0.83
C ASP A 117 23.06 13.17 -1.68
N SER A 118 22.83 13.69 -2.89
CA SER A 118 21.83 13.23 -3.86
C SER A 118 20.45 13.85 -3.71
N SER A 119 20.39 15.11 -4.11
CA SER A 119 19.50 15.59 -5.18
C SER A 119 18.15 14.88 -5.27
N ARG A 120 17.14 15.53 -4.71
CA ARG A 120 15.74 15.33 -5.08
C ARG A 120 15.70 15.25 -6.63
N PRO A 121 15.21 14.15 -7.25
CA PRO A 121 15.04 14.16 -8.69
C PRO A 121 14.11 15.34 -8.99
N SER A 122 14.58 16.26 -9.84
CA SER A 122 13.75 17.35 -10.34
C SER A 122 12.49 16.69 -10.89
N THR A 123 11.36 16.91 -10.22
CA THR A 123 10.07 16.41 -10.71
C THR A 123 9.93 16.97 -12.12
N PRO A 124 9.61 16.16 -13.14
CA PRO A 124 9.39 16.67 -14.49
C PRO A 124 8.52 17.92 -14.39
N GLN A 125 9.01 19.08 -14.86
CA GLN A 125 8.27 20.34 -14.74
C GLN A 125 6.89 20.11 -15.39
N ARG A 126 5.89 19.85 -14.56
CA ARG A 126 4.51 19.79 -14.99
C ARG A 126 4.13 21.25 -15.14
N SER A 127 4.38 21.80 -16.31
CA SER A 127 4.05 23.19 -16.65
C SER A 127 2.60 23.54 -16.27
N ALA A 128 1.67 22.60 -16.45
CA ALA A 128 0.28 22.75 -15.99
C ALA A 128 0.13 22.91 -14.46
N HIS A 129 0.92 22.18 -13.68
CA HIS A 129 0.89 22.25 -12.22
C HIS A 129 1.53 23.54 -11.69
N GLU A 130 2.67 23.94 -12.27
CA GLU A 130 3.33 25.20 -11.91
C GLU A 130 2.45 26.41 -12.24
N ASN A 131 1.85 26.43 -13.45
CA ASN A 131 0.92 27.47 -13.87
C ASN A 131 -0.33 27.53 -12.97
N LEU A 132 -0.88 26.38 -12.56
CA LEU A 132 -2.00 26.32 -11.62
C LEU A 132 -1.61 26.90 -10.26
N MET A 133 -0.44 26.53 -9.74
CA MET A 133 0.03 27.01 -8.44
C MET A 133 0.35 28.51 -8.47
N GLU A 134 0.85 29.04 -9.58
CA GLU A 134 1.03 30.46 -9.79
C GLU A 134 -0.31 31.21 -9.84
N ALA A 135 -1.30 30.68 -10.57
CA ALA A 135 -2.64 31.25 -10.62
C ALA A 135 -3.32 31.25 -9.24
N ILE A 136 -3.15 30.21 -8.43
CA ILE A 136 -3.67 30.15 -7.06
C ILE A 136 -2.99 31.21 -6.18
N ARG A 137 -1.66 31.34 -6.25
CA ARG A 137 -0.91 32.36 -5.50
C ARG A 137 -1.31 33.78 -5.89
N GLY A 138 -1.62 34.02 -7.17
CA GLY A 138 -2.08 35.30 -7.69
C GLY A 138 -3.59 35.55 -7.53
N SER A 139 -4.36 34.58 -7.03
CA SER A 139 -5.81 34.72 -6.89
C SER A 139 -6.20 35.49 -5.62
N SER A 140 -7.37 36.12 -5.66
CA SER A 140 -7.91 36.87 -4.52
C SER A 140 -9.43 36.71 -4.43
N MET A 141 -9.98 36.70 -3.21
CA MET A 141 -11.43 36.73 -2.99
C MET A 141 -12.11 37.93 -3.68
N ARG A 142 -11.35 38.99 -4.00
CA ARG A 142 -11.82 40.16 -4.77
C ARG A 142 -12.18 39.84 -6.22
N GLN A 143 -11.65 38.77 -6.79
CA GLN A 143 -11.96 38.30 -8.15
C GLN A 143 -13.26 37.49 -8.21
N LEU A 144 -13.84 37.13 -7.05
CA LEU A 144 -15.10 36.39 -6.98
C LEU A 144 -16.30 37.33 -7.08
N ARG A 145 -17.39 36.85 -7.67
CA ARG A 145 -18.67 37.56 -7.66
C ARG A 145 -19.22 37.60 -6.24
N ARG A 146 -19.68 38.78 -5.80
CA ARG A 146 -20.36 38.92 -4.51
C ARG A 146 -21.71 38.20 -4.58
N VAL A 147 -21.95 37.34 -3.61
CA VAL A 147 -23.25 36.73 -3.36
C VAL A 147 -23.66 37.17 -1.97
N SER A 148 -24.84 37.75 -1.85
CA SER A 148 -25.44 38.09 -0.56
C SER A 148 -26.08 36.84 0.03
N ASP A 149 -25.56 36.37 1.15
CA ASP A 149 -26.16 35.26 1.89
C ASP A 149 -27.44 35.75 2.59
N LEU A 150 -28.62 35.37 2.08
CA LEU A 150 -29.93 35.66 2.70
C LEU A 150 -30.10 35.10 4.13
N ARG A 151 -29.09 34.38 4.66
CA ARG A 151 -29.11 33.79 6.00
C ARG A 151 -28.52 34.68 7.09
N THR A 152 -27.78 35.74 6.75
CA THR A 152 -27.20 36.64 7.75
C THR A 152 -28.10 37.82 8.13
N ASP A 153 -29.16 38.10 7.35
CA ASP A 153 -30.09 39.22 7.63
C ASP A 153 -31.09 38.92 8.76
N VAL A 154 -31.32 37.66 9.12
CA VAL A 154 -32.25 37.31 10.23
C VAL A 154 -31.66 37.64 11.60
N ARG A 155 -30.37 38.00 11.69
CA ARG A 155 -29.70 38.33 12.96
C ARG A 155 -29.57 39.84 13.22
N ALA A 156 -30.08 40.69 12.32
CA ALA A 156 -30.09 42.14 12.49
C ALA A 156 -31.45 42.70 12.95
N GLN A 157 -32.44 41.83 13.18
CA GLN A 157 -33.76 42.18 13.72
C GLN A 157 -34.15 41.18 14.82
N ILE A 158 -33.45 41.22 15.97
CA ILE A 158 -33.92 40.92 17.34
C ILE A 158 -32.92 41.59 18.28
#